data_AF-A0A6A4PDE2-F1
#
_entry.id   AF-A0A6A4PDE2-F1
#
_cell.length_a   1.000
_cell.length_b   1.000
_cell.length_c   1.000
_cell.angle_alpha   90.00
_cell.angle_beta   90.00
_cell.angle_gamma   90.00
#
_symmetry.space_group_name_H-M   'P 1'
#
loop_
_entity.id
_entity.type
_entity.pdbx_description
1 polymer ?
#
loop_
_entity_poly.entity_id
_entity_poly.type
_entity_poly.pdbx_seq_one_letter_code
_entity_poly.pdbx_strand_id
1 'polypeptide(L)'
;MAAEIALMKPISKFSYVTPKFTTPTMFSYSKFSTIKVSATTTSTSTKPSKKSNKTAIKETLLTPRFYTTDFNEMETLFNTEINKNLNNDEFEALLQEFKTDYNQTHFVRNKEFKEAADKLDGPLRQIFVEFLERSCTAEFSGFLLYKELGRRLKKTNPIVAEIFSLMSRDEARHAGFLNKGLSDFNLALDLGFLTKARKYTFFKPKFIFYATYLSEKIGYWRYITIYRHLKTNPEYQCYPIFKYFENWCQDENRHGDFFSALMKAQPQFLNDWKAKLWARFFCLSVYVTMYLNDCQRTDFYEGIGLNTKEFDMHVIIETNRTTARIFPAVLDVENPEFKRRLDRMVEINEKILAVGETDDIPVIKNLKRIPLIASLVSELVATYLMPPIESGSVDLAEFEQQLVY
;
A
#
# COMPACT_ATOMS: atom_id res chain seq x y z
N MET A 1 -33.32 -14.66 -14.77
CA MET A 1 -34.17 -14.76 -13.56
C MET A 1 -33.26 -14.37 -12.40
N ALA A 2 -33.14 -13.10 -12.01
CA ALA A 2 -34.09 -12.26 -11.27
C ALA A 2 -34.55 -12.91 -9.95
N ALA A 3 -34.13 -12.27 -8.85
CA ALA A 3 -34.51 -12.45 -7.45
C ALA A 3 -33.81 -13.54 -6.62
N GLU A 4 -32.97 -13.08 -5.68
CA GLU A 4 -32.93 -13.43 -4.24
C GLU A 4 -31.49 -13.50 -3.70
N ILE A 5 -30.90 -12.32 -3.43
CA ILE A 5 -29.90 -12.16 -2.36
C ILE A 5 -30.24 -10.86 -1.65
N ALA A 6 -31.19 -10.94 -0.72
CA ALA A 6 -31.44 -9.92 0.28
C ALA A 6 -31.39 -10.63 1.63
N LEU A 7 -30.36 -10.33 2.44
CA LEU A 7 -30.36 -10.33 3.91
C LEU A 7 -28.93 -10.08 4.43
N MET A 8 -28.45 -8.84 4.33
CA MET A 8 -27.51 -8.30 5.32
C MET A 8 -28.22 -7.16 6.03
N LYS A 9 -28.36 -7.26 7.35
CA LYS A 9 -29.02 -6.27 8.21
C LYS A 9 -28.21 -4.96 8.18
N PRO A 10 -28.90 -3.79 8.21
CA PRO A 10 -28.23 -2.49 8.14
C PRO A 10 -27.47 -2.18 9.43
N ILE A 11 -26.22 -1.73 9.27
CA ILE A 11 -25.41 -1.15 10.34
C ILE A 11 -26.08 0.15 10.80
N SER A 12 -26.12 0.32 12.12
CA SER A 12 -26.81 1.35 12.88
C SER A 12 -26.49 2.79 12.45
N LYS A 13 -27.53 3.63 12.52
CA LYS A 13 -27.58 5.06 12.19
C LYS A 13 -26.42 5.85 12.83
N PHE A 14 -25.58 6.44 11.99
CA PHE A 14 -24.58 7.44 12.39
C PHE A 14 -25.29 8.73 12.85
N SER A 15 -24.95 9.21 14.04
CA SER A 15 -25.40 10.51 14.53
C SER A 15 -24.44 11.60 14.03
N TYR A 16 -24.96 12.54 13.26
CA TYR A 16 -24.19 13.64 12.68
C TYR A 16 -23.84 14.69 13.75
N VAL A 17 -22.55 14.95 13.94
CA VAL A 17 -22.05 16.15 14.61
C VAL A 17 -21.07 16.84 13.66
N THR A 18 -21.48 17.98 13.11
CA THR A 18 -20.62 18.88 12.33
C THR A 18 -19.60 19.58 13.24
N PRO A 19 -18.29 19.52 12.96
CA PRO A 19 -17.30 20.32 13.66
C PRO A 19 -17.17 21.72 13.03
N LYS A 20 -17.19 22.76 13.88
CA LYS A 20 -16.87 24.15 13.50
C LYS A 20 -15.36 24.36 13.65
N PHE A 21 -14.68 24.69 12.56
CA PHE A 21 -13.27 25.10 12.59
C PHE A 21 -13.15 26.59 12.98
N THR A 22 -12.44 26.86 14.08
CA THR A 22 -11.99 28.21 14.46
C THR A 22 -10.51 28.38 14.12
N THR A 23 -10.18 29.42 13.36
CA THR A 23 -8.82 29.84 13.03
C THR A 23 -8.21 30.73 14.12
N PRO A 24 -6.92 30.56 14.50
CA PRO A 24 -6.19 31.57 15.26
C PRO A 24 -5.43 32.53 14.33
N THR A 25 -5.59 33.82 14.61
CA THR A 25 -4.90 34.97 14.03
C THR A 25 -3.40 34.98 14.37
N MET A 26 -2.53 35.15 13.36
CA MET A 26 -1.10 35.41 13.56
C MET A 26 -0.79 36.92 13.52
N PHE A 27 0.00 37.37 14.49
CA PHE A 27 0.54 38.72 14.58
C PHE A 27 1.68 38.94 13.58
N SER A 28 1.60 40.07 12.88
CA SER A 28 2.59 40.60 11.94
C SER A 28 3.65 41.41 12.68
N TYR A 29 4.93 41.20 12.35
CA TYR A 29 5.98 42.20 12.59
C TYR A 29 6.76 42.46 11.30
N SER A 30 6.57 43.67 10.80
CA SER A 30 7.26 44.30 9.68
C SER A 30 8.59 44.91 10.13
N LYS A 31 9.64 44.77 9.31
CA LYS A 31 10.73 45.77 9.20
C LYS A 31 11.16 45.92 7.73
N PHE A 32 10.83 47.08 7.14
CA PHE A 32 11.53 47.72 6.01
C PHE A 32 12.97 48.09 6.46
N SER A 33 14.02 48.33 5.67
CA SER A 33 14.29 48.92 4.34
C SER A 33 15.76 48.53 4.01
N THR A 34 16.27 48.38 2.78
CA THR A 34 16.65 49.48 1.88
C THR A 34 17.13 48.93 0.53
N ILE A 35 16.70 49.61 -0.53
CA ILE A 35 17.00 49.40 -1.95
C ILE A 35 18.35 50.04 -2.32
N LYS A 36 19.14 49.39 -3.19
CA LYS A 36 20.04 50.06 -4.13
C LYS A 36 19.86 49.46 -5.53
N VAL A 37 19.51 50.32 -6.47
CA VAL A 37 19.37 50.05 -7.91
C VAL A 37 20.69 50.40 -8.60
N SER A 38 21.10 49.59 -9.57
CA SER A 38 21.80 50.08 -10.77
C SER A 38 21.47 49.16 -11.94
N ALA A 39 21.02 49.77 -13.04
CA ALA A 39 20.64 49.12 -14.29
C ALA A 39 21.82 49.10 -15.27
N THR A 40 21.91 48.08 -16.13
CA THR A 40 21.97 48.22 -17.59
C THR A 40 21.70 46.86 -18.26
N THR A 41 20.89 46.95 -19.30
CA THR A 41 20.25 45.96 -20.19
C THR A 41 21.15 44.93 -20.87
N THR A 42 20.65 43.70 -21.02
CA THR A 42 20.49 43.04 -22.33
C THR A 42 19.51 41.86 -22.24
N SER A 43 18.65 41.78 -23.25
CA SER A 43 17.48 40.92 -23.42
C SER A 43 17.84 39.47 -23.78
N THR A 44 17.35 38.51 -22.99
CA THR A 44 16.92 37.19 -23.50
C THR A 44 15.75 36.68 -22.66
N SER A 45 14.62 36.41 -23.32
CA SER A 45 13.39 35.92 -22.71
C SER A 45 13.58 34.50 -22.17
N THR A 46 13.82 34.38 -20.87
CA THR A 46 13.70 33.12 -20.13
C THR A 46 12.47 33.20 -19.24
N LYS A 47 11.47 32.35 -19.51
CA LYS A 47 10.34 32.13 -18.60
C LYS A 47 10.89 31.79 -17.21
N PRO A 48 10.46 32.45 -16.13
CA PRO A 48 10.87 32.04 -14.80
C PRO A 48 10.20 30.70 -14.48
N SER A 49 10.98 29.63 -14.52
CA SER A 49 10.59 28.39 -13.86
C SER A 49 10.52 28.71 -12.37
N LYS A 50 9.31 28.75 -11.82
CA LYS A 50 9.13 28.68 -10.37
C LYS A 50 9.76 27.36 -9.94
N LYS A 51 11.00 27.40 -9.44
CA LYS A 51 11.55 26.33 -8.61
C LYS A 51 10.62 26.23 -7.41
N SER A 52 9.67 25.30 -7.45
CA SER A 52 9.01 24.85 -6.24
C SER A 52 10.13 24.36 -5.33
N ASN A 53 10.32 25.00 -4.18
CA ASN A 53 11.10 24.41 -3.11
C ASN A 53 10.42 23.08 -2.78
N LYS A 54 10.92 21.98 -3.35
CA LYS A 54 10.51 20.64 -2.96
C LYS A 54 11.03 20.46 -1.55
N THR A 55 10.16 20.63 -0.57
CA THR A 55 10.39 20.11 0.77
C THR A 55 10.64 18.61 0.59
N ALA A 56 11.88 18.18 0.82
CA ALA A 56 12.22 16.77 0.71
C ALA A 56 11.31 15.98 1.65
N ILE A 57 10.64 14.94 1.13
CA ILE A 57 9.81 14.05 1.95
C ILE A 57 10.73 13.49 3.04
N LYS A 58 10.43 13.78 4.30
CA LYS A 58 11.17 13.26 5.46
C LYS A 58 11.04 11.74 5.41
N GLU A 59 12.14 11.04 5.08
CA GLU A 59 12.13 9.57 5.03
C GLU A 59 11.82 9.02 6.42
N THR A 60 10.74 8.25 6.51
CA THR A 60 10.35 7.51 7.73
C THR A 60 10.40 6.00 7.46
N LEU A 61 10.12 5.20 8.49
CA LEU A 61 9.89 3.76 8.30
C LEU A 61 8.68 3.50 7.38
N LEU A 62 7.71 4.42 7.35
CA LEU A 62 6.42 4.28 6.68
C LEU A 62 6.41 4.86 5.25
N THR A 63 7.54 5.41 4.78
CA THR A 63 7.66 5.96 3.42
C THR A 63 7.92 4.82 2.41
N PRO A 64 7.26 4.80 1.24
CA PRO A 64 7.50 3.80 0.21
C PRO A 64 8.99 3.69 -0.18
N ARG A 65 9.47 2.46 -0.41
CA ARG A 65 10.88 2.17 -0.73
C ARG A 65 11.00 1.38 -2.03
N PHE A 66 12.18 1.45 -2.64
CA PHE A 66 12.55 0.59 -3.75
C PHE A 66 13.19 -0.70 -3.23
N TYR A 67 12.75 -1.85 -3.75
CA TYR A 67 13.20 -3.15 -3.27
C TYR A 67 14.06 -3.90 -4.29
N THR A 68 14.96 -4.73 -3.78
CA THR A 68 15.75 -5.69 -4.56
C THR A 68 15.90 -6.98 -3.78
N THR A 69 16.33 -8.06 -4.45
CA THR A 69 16.42 -9.38 -3.84
C THR A 69 17.63 -10.18 -4.31
N ASP A 70 17.79 -11.37 -3.75
CA ASP A 70 18.80 -12.34 -4.16
C ASP A 70 18.32 -13.06 -5.43
N PHE A 71 18.73 -12.54 -6.59
CA PHE A 71 18.29 -13.08 -7.88
C PHE A 71 18.81 -14.50 -8.15
N ASN A 72 19.97 -14.86 -7.59
CA ASN A 72 20.50 -16.21 -7.75
C ASN A 72 19.67 -17.23 -6.95
N GLU A 73 19.26 -16.84 -5.74
CA GLU A 73 18.32 -17.64 -4.93
C GLU A 73 16.95 -17.72 -5.62
N MET A 74 16.41 -16.63 -6.18
CA MET A 74 15.19 -16.67 -7.01
C MET A 74 15.32 -17.62 -8.21
N GLU A 75 16.42 -17.55 -8.96
CA GLU A 75 16.67 -18.48 -10.07
C GLU A 75 16.69 -19.93 -9.59
N THR A 76 17.32 -20.22 -8.46
CA THR A 76 17.33 -21.57 -7.87
C THR A 76 15.93 -22.05 -7.49
N LEU A 77 15.13 -21.19 -6.85
CA LEU A 77 13.75 -21.51 -6.42
C LEU A 77 12.82 -21.85 -7.60
N PHE A 78 13.04 -21.22 -8.75
CA PHE A 78 12.21 -21.41 -9.96
C PHE A 78 12.81 -22.34 -11.00
N ASN A 79 14.00 -22.88 -10.75
CA ASN A 79 14.64 -23.81 -11.68
C ASN A 79 13.84 -25.13 -11.74
N THR A 80 13.36 -25.48 -12.93
CA THR A 80 12.52 -26.66 -13.18
C THR A 80 13.25 -28.00 -13.00
N GLU A 81 14.58 -27.99 -13.08
CA GLU A 81 15.41 -29.17 -12.84
C GLU A 81 15.63 -29.39 -11.33
N ILE A 82 15.76 -28.32 -10.56
CA ILE A 82 16.05 -28.34 -9.12
C ILE A 82 14.77 -28.45 -8.28
N ASN A 83 13.76 -27.64 -8.55
CA ASN A 83 12.52 -27.60 -7.78
C ASN A 83 11.42 -28.44 -8.43
N LYS A 84 11.10 -29.57 -7.82
CA LYS A 84 10.04 -30.49 -8.29
C LYS A 84 8.64 -30.13 -7.82
N ASN A 85 8.48 -29.13 -6.96
CA ASN A 85 7.18 -28.66 -6.47
C ASN A 85 6.55 -27.60 -7.39
N LEU A 86 7.20 -27.23 -8.50
CA LEU A 86 6.64 -26.30 -9.47
C LEU A 86 5.45 -26.95 -10.18
N ASN A 87 4.26 -26.41 -9.97
CA ASN A 87 3.04 -26.83 -10.66
C ASN A 87 2.92 -26.07 -11.98
N ASN A 88 3.46 -26.64 -13.06
CA ASN A 88 3.46 -25.99 -14.36
C ASN A 88 2.04 -25.73 -14.88
N ASP A 89 1.09 -26.63 -14.65
CA ASP A 89 -0.29 -26.47 -15.12
C ASP A 89 -0.98 -25.25 -14.48
N GLU A 90 -0.78 -25.05 -13.17
CA GLU A 90 -1.28 -23.86 -12.45
C GLU A 90 -0.60 -22.58 -12.96
N PHE A 91 0.71 -22.60 -13.22
CA PHE A 91 1.40 -21.44 -13.80
C PHE A 91 0.98 -21.16 -15.25
N GLU A 92 0.71 -22.17 -16.06
CA GLU A 92 0.21 -21.99 -17.43
C GLU A 92 -1.20 -21.38 -17.41
N ALA A 93 -2.09 -21.85 -16.53
CA ALA A 93 -3.42 -21.28 -16.36
C ALA A 93 -3.35 -19.79 -15.93
N LEU A 94 -2.50 -19.48 -14.95
CA LEU A 94 -2.26 -18.10 -14.53
C LEU A 94 -1.68 -17.27 -15.68
N LEU A 95 -0.73 -17.80 -16.44
CA LEU A 95 -0.16 -17.09 -17.59
C LEU A 95 -1.24 -16.73 -18.63
N GLN A 96 -2.20 -17.62 -18.91
CA GLN A 96 -3.31 -17.29 -19.80
C GLN A 96 -4.18 -16.17 -19.23
N GLU A 97 -4.49 -16.22 -17.93
CA GLU A 97 -5.26 -15.17 -17.25
C GLU A 97 -4.56 -13.79 -17.35
N PHE A 98 -3.24 -13.73 -17.18
CA PHE A 98 -2.46 -12.50 -17.38
C PHE A 98 -2.40 -12.03 -18.85
N LYS A 99 -2.37 -12.96 -19.80
CA LYS A 99 -2.35 -12.67 -21.25
C LYS A 99 -3.66 -12.08 -21.75
N THR A 100 -4.79 -12.48 -21.16
CA THR A 100 -6.11 -11.96 -21.56
C THR A 100 -6.24 -10.44 -21.32
N ASP A 101 -5.52 -9.87 -20.35
CA ASP A 101 -5.42 -8.41 -20.11
C ASP A 101 -6.76 -7.68 -20.17
N TYR A 102 -7.70 -8.07 -19.29
CA TYR A 102 -9.04 -7.48 -19.20
C TYR A 102 -9.05 -5.96 -19.04
N ASN A 103 -7.93 -5.38 -18.59
CA ASN A 103 -7.77 -3.97 -18.28
C ASN A 103 -7.02 -3.16 -19.37
N GLN A 104 -6.71 -3.76 -20.53
CA GLN A 104 -5.94 -3.12 -21.61
C GLN A 104 -6.50 -1.74 -22.01
N THR A 105 -7.83 -1.61 -22.08
CA THR A 105 -8.52 -0.38 -22.51
C THR A 105 -9.17 0.39 -21.36
N HIS A 106 -9.03 -0.08 -20.12
CA HIS A 106 -9.75 0.49 -18.99
C HIS A 106 -9.17 1.82 -18.51
N PHE A 107 -7.84 1.98 -18.52
CA PHE A 107 -7.13 3.12 -17.95
C PHE A 107 -7.06 4.35 -18.87
N VAL A 108 -8.22 4.71 -19.43
CA VAL A 108 -8.40 5.88 -20.30
C VAL A 108 -9.03 7.02 -19.51
N ARG A 109 -8.37 8.17 -19.51
CA ARG A 109 -8.79 9.37 -18.78
C ARG A 109 -9.78 10.19 -19.62
N ASN A 110 -10.68 10.89 -18.95
CA ASN A 110 -11.63 11.81 -19.57
C ASN A 110 -11.46 13.24 -19.01
N LYS A 111 -12.31 14.19 -19.45
CA LYS A 111 -12.24 15.60 -19.03
C LYS A 111 -12.55 15.81 -17.54
N GLU A 112 -13.30 14.90 -16.92
CA GLU A 112 -13.70 15.00 -15.50
C GLU A 112 -12.49 15.06 -14.57
N PHE A 113 -11.37 14.44 -14.94
CA PHE A 113 -10.15 14.43 -14.15
C PHE A 113 -9.61 15.84 -13.90
N LYS A 114 -9.45 16.63 -14.97
CA LYS A 114 -8.92 17.98 -14.87
C LYS A 114 -9.89 18.91 -14.15
N GLU A 115 -11.18 18.79 -14.46
CA GLU A 115 -12.23 19.57 -13.79
C GLU A 115 -12.31 19.30 -12.29
N ALA A 116 -12.14 18.04 -11.86
CA ALA A 116 -12.10 17.68 -10.45
C ALA A 116 -10.83 18.21 -9.75
N ALA A 117 -9.66 18.09 -10.39
CA ALA A 117 -8.42 18.63 -9.85
C ALA A 117 -8.47 20.15 -9.65
N ASP A 118 -9.10 20.88 -10.57
CA ASP A 118 -9.24 22.34 -10.49
C ASP A 118 -10.21 22.79 -9.37
N LYS A 119 -11.13 21.91 -8.94
CA LYS A 119 -12.04 22.14 -7.82
C LYS A 119 -11.44 21.77 -6.46
N LEU A 120 -10.38 20.97 -6.43
CA LEU A 120 -9.72 20.57 -5.19
C LEU A 120 -8.78 21.69 -4.71
N ASP A 121 -9.10 22.26 -3.55
CA ASP A 121 -8.33 23.32 -2.91
C ASP A 121 -7.95 22.99 -1.45
N GLY A 122 -7.23 23.93 -0.83
CA GLY A 122 -6.90 23.87 0.59
C GLY A 122 -6.10 22.62 1.03
N PRO A 123 -6.27 22.20 2.31
CA PRO A 123 -5.59 21.03 2.86
C PRO A 123 -5.89 19.73 2.10
N LEU A 124 -7.13 19.54 1.65
CA LEU A 124 -7.55 18.33 0.93
C LEU A 124 -6.77 18.14 -0.37
N ARG A 125 -6.50 19.23 -1.11
CA ARG A 125 -5.65 19.18 -2.31
C ARG A 125 -4.24 18.67 -1.99
N GLN A 126 -3.64 19.14 -0.90
CA GLN A 126 -2.29 18.73 -0.51
C GLN A 126 -2.25 17.25 -0.12
N ILE A 127 -3.21 16.81 0.68
CA ILE A 127 -3.35 15.41 1.10
C ILE A 127 -3.55 14.49 -0.11
N PHE A 128 -4.40 14.90 -1.06
CA PHE A 128 -4.66 14.11 -2.26
C PHE A 128 -3.44 14.02 -3.19
N VAL A 129 -2.67 15.10 -3.33
CA VAL A 129 -1.39 15.08 -4.05
C VAL A 129 -0.38 14.15 -3.38
N GLU A 130 -0.26 14.17 -2.04
CA GLU A 130 0.60 13.25 -1.30
C GLU A 130 0.17 11.79 -1.54
N PHE A 131 -1.13 11.51 -1.52
CA PHE A 131 -1.68 10.19 -1.84
C PHE A 131 -1.22 9.73 -3.23
N LEU A 132 -1.42 10.55 -4.27
CA LEU A 132 -1.01 10.21 -5.64
C LEU A 132 0.50 9.97 -5.77
N GLU A 133 1.32 10.82 -5.15
CA GLU A 133 2.79 10.70 -5.20
C GLU A 133 3.27 9.40 -4.55
N ARG A 134 2.73 9.07 -3.37
CA ARG A 134 3.09 7.86 -2.63
C ARG A 134 2.64 6.61 -3.34
N SER A 135 1.38 6.56 -3.79
CA SER A 135 0.86 5.43 -4.54
C SER A 135 1.68 5.24 -5.81
N CYS A 136 1.96 6.31 -6.57
CA CYS A 136 2.75 6.20 -7.80
C CYS A 136 4.15 5.62 -7.54
N THR A 137 4.78 6.04 -6.44
CA THR A 137 6.10 5.53 -6.04
C THR A 137 6.04 4.05 -5.63
N ALA A 138 4.97 3.62 -4.97
CA ALA A 138 4.77 2.22 -4.57
C ALA A 138 4.59 1.30 -5.79
N GLU A 139 3.68 1.61 -6.70
CA GLU A 139 3.45 0.80 -7.92
C GLU A 139 4.71 0.79 -8.81
N PHE A 140 5.38 1.95 -8.90
CA PHE A 140 6.63 2.01 -9.66
C PHE A 140 7.74 1.17 -9.02
N SER A 141 7.75 1.01 -7.70
CA SER A 141 8.68 0.12 -7.00
C SER A 141 8.45 -1.35 -7.37
N GLY A 142 7.19 -1.81 -7.33
CA GLY A 142 6.79 -3.15 -7.75
C GLY A 142 7.19 -3.45 -9.19
N PHE A 143 6.84 -2.55 -10.12
CA PHE A 143 7.22 -2.63 -11.53
C PHE A 143 8.69 -3.00 -11.75
N LEU A 144 9.60 -2.34 -11.04
CA LEU A 144 11.04 -2.51 -11.24
C LEU A 144 11.54 -3.86 -10.78
N LEU A 145 11.03 -4.33 -9.63
CA LEU A 145 11.36 -5.64 -9.10
C LEU A 145 10.87 -6.73 -10.06
N TYR A 146 9.61 -6.65 -10.48
CA TYR A 146 8.99 -7.64 -11.37
C TYR A 146 9.63 -7.65 -12.75
N LYS A 147 9.96 -6.48 -13.30
CA LYS A 147 10.69 -6.37 -14.57
C LYS A 147 12.05 -7.05 -14.53
N GLU A 148 12.79 -6.88 -13.43
CA GLU A 148 14.11 -7.53 -13.29
C GLU A 148 13.97 -9.04 -13.09
N LEU A 149 12.97 -9.51 -12.32
CA LEU A 149 12.66 -10.94 -12.17
C LEU A 149 12.28 -11.59 -13.51
N GLY A 150 11.38 -10.97 -14.28
CA GLY A 150 10.99 -11.44 -15.60
C GLY A 150 12.17 -11.54 -16.58
N ARG A 151 13.12 -10.59 -16.49
CA ARG A 151 14.34 -10.63 -17.30
C ARG A 151 15.29 -11.77 -16.89
N ARG A 152 15.49 -11.97 -15.59
CA ARG A 152 16.43 -12.94 -15.02
C ARG A 152 15.96 -14.38 -15.23
N LEU A 153 14.69 -14.63 -14.96
CA LEU A 153 14.12 -15.98 -14.98
C LEU A 153 13.88 -16.54 -16.37
N LYS A 154 14.03 -15.73 -17.44
CA LYS A 154 13.67 -16.12 -18.83
C LYS A 154 14.30 -17.43 -19.29
N LYS A 155 15.54 -17.73 -18.86
CA LYS A 155 16.23 -18.99 -19.21
C LYS A 155 15.93 -20.13 -18.24
N THR A 156 15.55 -19.80 -17.01
CA THR A 156 15.40 -20.75 -15.90
C THR A 156 13.98 -21.30 -15.80
N ASN A 157 12.98 -20.42 -15.99
CA ASN A 157 11.58 -20.75 -16.04
C ASN A 157 10.84 -19.72 -16.92
N PRO A 158 10.70 -20.00 -18.24
CA PRO A 158 10.11 -19.06 -19.19
C PRO A 158 8.66 -18.65 -18.85
N ILE A 159 7.86 -19.56 -18.27
CA ILE A 159 6.47 -19.31 -17.91
C ILE A 159 6.40 -18.29 -16.78
N VAL A 160 7.08 -18.56 -15.66
CA VAL A 160 7.15 -17.65 -14.50
C VAL A 160 7.75 -16.29 -14.91
N ALA A 161 8.77 -16.30 -15.77
CA ALA A 161 9.38 -15.08 -16.31
C ALA A 161 8.41 -14.24 -17.13
N GLU A 162 7.56 -14.87 -17.94
CA GLU A 162 6.52 -14.19 -18.72
C GLU A 162 5.44 -13.61 -17.80
N ILE A 163 5.00 -14.34 -16.77
CA ILE A 163 4.05 -13.82 -15.78
C ILE A 163 4.61 -12.58 -15.08
N PHE A 164 5.86 -12.62 -14.58
CA PHE A 164 6.50 -11.44 -13.99
C PHE A 164 6.59 -10.26 -14.97
N SER A 165 6.80 -10.53 -16.26
CA SER A 165 6.84 -9.49 -17.29
C SER A 165 5.46 -8.85 -17.49
N LEU A 166 4.38 -9.64 -17.49
CA LEU A 166 3.00 -9.16 -17.59
C LEU A 166 2.54 -8.43 -16.32
N MET A 167 2.89 -8.93 -15.14
CA MET A 167 2.68 -8.22 -13.89
C MET A 167 3.42 -6.88 -13.89
N SER A 168 4.66 -6.82 -14.39
CA SER A 168 5.37 -5.55 -14.55
C SER A 168 4.69 -4.57 -15.54
N ARG A 169 3.98 -5.07 -16.56
CA ARG A 169 3.16 -4.23 -17.45
C ARG A 169 2.02 -3.58 -16.67
N ASP A 170 1.36 -4.35 -15.81
CA ASP A 170 0.21 -3.88 -15.04
C ASP A 170 0.66 -2.82 -14.00
N GLU A 171 1.73 -3.07 -13.25
CA GLU A 171 2.34 -2.08 -12.35
C GLU A 171 2.81 -0.79 -13.07
N ALA A 172 3.38 -0.92 -14.27
CA ALA A 172 3.79 0.24 -15.06
C ALA A 172 2.56 1.06 -15.50
N ARG A 173 1.43 0.39 -15.82
CA ARG A 173 0.16 1.02 -16.18
C ARG A 173 -0.41 1.79 -15.00
N HIS A 174 -0.42 1.17 -13.82
CA HIS A 174 -0.84 1.73 -12.54
C HIS A 174 -0.03 2.98 -12.17
N ALA A 175 1.31 2.85 -12.10
CA ALA A 175 2.21 3.96 -11.83
C ALA A 175 2.04 5.10 -12.86
N GLY A 176 1.92 4.75 -14.14
CA GLY A 176 1.69 5.71 -15.22
C GLY A 176 0.35 6.44 -15.11
N PHE A 177 -0.71 5.75 -14.68
CA PHE A 177 -2.03 6.34 -14.48
C PHE A 177 -2.03 7.34 -13.31
N LEU A 178 -1.39 6.99 -12.19
CA LEU A 178 -1.20 7.88 -11.04
C LEU A 178 -0.35 9.11 -11.39
N ASN A 179 0.75 8.92 -12.12
CA ASN A 179 1.62 10.03 -12.54
C ASN A 179 0.90 10.99 -13.50
N LYS A 180 0.04 10.46 -14.38
CA LYS A 180 -0.86 11.27 -15.20
C LYS A 180 -1.85 12.06 -14.33
N GLY A 181 -2.34 11.47 -13.24
CA GLY A 181 -3.18 12.18 -12.26
C GLY A 181 -2.48 13.37 -11.62
N LEU A 182 -1.21 13.21 -11.20
CA LEU A 182 -0.38 14.31 -10.69
C LEU A 182 -0.28 15.48 -11.68
N SER A 183 -0.29 15.19 -12.98
CA SER A 183 -0.19 16.23 -14.03
C SER A 183 -1.38 17.19 -14.02
N ASP A 184 -2.56 16.77 -13.55
CA ASP A 184 -3.71 17.68 -13.41
C ASP A 184 -3.46 18.76 -12.37
N PHE A 185 -2.64 18.44 -11.36
CA PHE A 185 -2.20 19.33 -10.30
C PHE A 185 -0.93 20.11 -10.66
N ASN A 186 -0.51 20.04 -11.94
CA ASN A 186 0.74 20.60 -12.47
C ASN A 186 2.00 20.01 -11.82
N LEU A 187 1.94 18.73 -11.44
CA LEU A 187 3.05 17.98 -10.86
C LEU A 187 3.36 16.76 -11.72
N ALA A 188 4.60 16.28 -11.67
CA ALA A 188 4.96 15.02 -12.30
C ALA A 188 6.14 14.40 -11.55
N LEU A 189 6.11 13.09 -11.41
CA LEU A 189 7.27 12.31 -11.00
C LEU A 189 8.09 11.94 -12.22
N ASP A 190 9.39 12.22 -12.15
CA ASP A 190 10.34 11.73 -13.14
C ASP A 190 10.72 10.29 -12.79
N LEU A 191 9.91 9.34 -13.28
CA LEU A 191 10.12 7.91 -13.06
C LEU A 191 11.47 7.41 -13.63
N GLY A 192 11.97 8.06 -14.69
CA GLY A 192 13.29 7.77 -15.27
C GLY A 192 14.43 8.20 -14.35
N PHE A 193 14.32 9.37 -13.73
CA PHE A 193 15.26 9.83 -12.70
C PHE A 193 15.18 8.98 -11.44
N LEU A 194 13.97 8.67 -10.93
CA LEU A 194 13.77 7.77 -9.79
C LEU A 194 14.47 6.43 -10.03
N THR A 195 14.57 5.99 -11.29
CA THR A 195 15.27 4.77 -11.63
C THR A 195 16.78 4.79 -11.38
N LYS A 196 17.40 5.95 -11.55
CA LYS A 196 18.85 6.12 -11.39
C LYS A 196 19.25 6.56 -9.99
N ALA A 197 18.40 7.34 -9.33
CA ALA A 197 18.71 7.96 -8.04
C ALA A 197 18.23 7.16 -6.82
N ARG A 198 17.43 6.10 -7.01
CA ARG A 198 16.85 5.32 -5.90
C ARG A 198 17.88 4.55 -5.08
N LYS A 199 17.64 4.51 -3.77
CA LYS A 199 18.27 3.56 -2.86
C LYS A 199 17.43 2.30 -2.78
N TYR A 200 18.05 1.15 -3.04
CA TYR A 200 17.38 -0.13 -2.88
C TYR A 200 17.48 -0.63 -1.45
N THR A 201 16.39 -1.18 -0.97
CA THR A 201 16.31 -1.98 0.25
C THR A 201 16.33 -3.45 -0.15
N PHE A 202 17.28 -4.21 0.37
CA PHE A 202 17.42 -5.62 0.07
C PHE A 202 16.47 -6.46 0.94
N PHE A 203 15.76 -7.40 0.33
CA PHE A 203 15.02 -8.45 1.01
C PHE A 203 15.38 -9.82 0.44
N LYS A 204 15.49 -10.81 1.33
CA LYS A 204 15.64 -12.21 0.91
C LYS A 204 14.38 -12.69 0.17
N PRO A 205 14.49 -13.60 -0.82
CA PRO A 205 13.35 -14.10 -1.60
C PRO A 205 12.18 -14.58 -0.77
N LYS A 206 12.46 -15.32 0.32
CA LYS A 206 11.44 -15.73 1.30
C LYS A 206 10.58 -14.56 1.77
N PHE A 207 11.20 -13.43 2.12
CA PHE A 207 10.51 -12.25 2.63
C PHE A 207 9.77 -11.49 1.54
N ILE A 208 10.30 -11.48 0.31
CA ILE A 208 9.57 -10.95 -0.86
C ILE A 208 8.25 -11.71 -1.03
N PHE A 209 8.23 -13.04 -0.93
CA PHE A 209 6.99 -13.79 -1.12
C PHE A 209 5.91 -13.46 -0.09
N TYR A 210 6.23 -13.44 1.21
CA TYR A 210 5.23 -13.04 2.22
C TYR A 210 4.82 -11.58 2.08
N ALA A 211 5.79 -10.67 1.95
CA ALA A 211 5.52 -9.23 1.95
C ALA A 211 4.73 -8.82 0.72
N THR A 212 5.11 -9.32 -0.46
CA THR A 212 4.40 -9.01 -1.70
C THR A 212 3.02 -9.65 -1.72
N TYR A 213 2.88 -10.93 -1.38
CA TYR A 213 1.54 -11.55 -1.30
C TYR A 213 0.59 -10.73 -0.40
N LEU A 214 1.06 -10.29 0.77
CA LEU A 214 0.29 -9.44 1.66
C LEU A 214 0.05 -8.04 1.08
N SER A 215 1.01 -7.43 0.37
CA SER A 215 0.82 -6.11 -0.24
C SER A 215 -0.26 -6.13 -1.33
N GLU A 216 -0.27 -7.16 -2.18
CA GLU A 216 -1.29 -7.34 -3.21
C GLU A 216 -2.67 -7.55 -2.57
N LYS A 217 -2.79 -8.43 -1.57
CA LYS A 217 -4.08 -8.71 -0.91
C LYS A 217 -4.60 -7.53 -0.08
N ILE A 218 -3.73 -6.80 0.61
CA ILE A 218 -4.16 -5.61 1.35
C ILE A 218 -4.50 -4.46 0.40
N GLY A 219 -3.77 -4.30 -0.71
CA GLY A 219 -4.07 -3.35 -1.79
C GLY A 219 -5.46 -3.58 -2.37
N TYR A 220 -5.76 -4.85 -2.73
CA TYR A 220 -7.10 -5.26 -3.17
C TYR A 220 -8.20 -4.78 -2.22
N TRP A 221 -8.11 -5.15 -0.93
CA TRP A 221 -9.16 -4.85 0.05
C TRP A 221 -9.33 -3.36 0.29
N ARG A 222 -8.24 -2.58 0.26
CA ARG A 222 -8.30 -1.12 0.36
C ARG A 222 -9.04 -0.51 -0.82
N TYR A 223 -8.62 -0.86 -2.04
CA TYR A 223 -9.18 -0.28 -3.26
C TYR A 223 -10.65 -0.64 -3.44
N ILE A 224 -11.03 -1.90 -3.23
CA ILE A 224 -12.43 -2.31 -3.37
C ILE A 224 -13.33 -1.69 -2.29
N THR A 225 -12.83 -1.53 -1.07
CA THR A 225 -13.58 -0.90 0.03
C THR A 225 -13.83 0.57 -0.27
N ILE A 226 -12.80 1.31 -0.68
CA ILE A 226 -12.93 2.72 -1.08
C ILE A 226 -13.90 2.86 -2.26
N TYR A 227 -13.76 2.02 -3.29
CA TYR A 227 -14.66 2.04 -4.45
C TYR A 227 -16.12 1.82 -4.05
N ARG A 228 -16.42 0.77 -3.28
CA ARG A 228 -17.78 0.44 -2.85
C ARG A 228 -18.40 1.55 -2.00
N HIS A 229 -17.60 2.14 -1.10
CA HIS A 229 -18.02 3.29 -0.31
C HIS A 229 -18.38 4.50 -1.18
N LEU A 230 -17.49 4.91 -2.08
CA LEU A 230 -17.70 6.08 -2.94
C LEU A 230 -18.77 5.87 -4.00
N LYS A 231 -19.02 4.62 -4.42
CA LYS A 231 -20.15 4.27 -5.29
C LYS A 231 -21.49 4.49 -4.59
N THR A 232 -21.54 4.24 -3.28
CA THR A 232 -22.76 4.43 -2.46
C THR A 232 -22.91 5.88 -1.99
N ASN A 233 -21.79 6.58 -1.80
CA ASN A 233 -21.73 7.97 -1.32
C ASN A 233 -20.96 8.87 -2.32
N PRO A 234 -21.52 9.14 -3.52
CA PRO A 234 -20.83 9.84 -4.59
C PRO A 234 -20.45 11.30 -4.25
N GLU A 235 -21.07 11.91 -3.24
CA GLU A 235 -20.75 13.24 -2.74
C GLU A 235 -19.33 13.37 -2.16
N TYR A 236 -18.76 12.25 -1.68
CA TYR A 236 -17.40 12.20 -1.16
C TYR A 236 -16.35 11.90 -2.23
N GLN A 237 -16.75 11.69 -3.48
CA GLN A 237 -15.83 11.39 -4.57
C GLN A 237 -15.14 12.66 -5.07
N CYS A 238 -14.03 13.00 -4.42
CA CYS A 238 -13.28 14.23 -4.70
C CYS A 238 -12.49 14.20 -6.03
N TYR A 239 -12.19 13.02 -6.57
CA TYR A 239 -11.44 12.86 -7.83
C TYR A 239 -11.82 11.56 -8.57
N PRO A 240 -11.86 11.52 -9.92
CA PRO A 240 -12.37 10.37 -10.66
C PRO A 240 -11.55 9.07 -10.57
N ILE A 241 -10.31 9.12 -10.04
CA ILE A 241 -9.42 7.94 -9.97
C ILE A 241 -10.09 6.74 -9.28
N PHE A 242 -10.91 6.99 -8.26
CA PHE A 242 -11.58 5.95 -7.49
C PHE A 242 -12.55 5.10 -8.31
N LYS A 243 -13.09 5.64 -9.42
CA LYS A 243 -13.96 4.88 -10.35
C LYS A 243 -13.22 3.73 -11.02
N TYR A 244 -11.89 3.77 -11.07
CA TYR A 244 -11.04 2.79 -11.74
C TYR A 244 -10.56 1.69 -10.77
N PHE A 245 -10.82 1.84 -9.47
CA PHE A 245 -10.33 0.92 -8.44
C PHE A 245 -10.96 -0.48 -8.52
N GLU A 246 -12.18 -0.63 -9.03
CA GLU A 246 -12.83 -1.94 -9.20
C GLU A 246 -12.06 -2.88 -10.13
N ASN A 247 -11.56 -2.34 -11.24
CA ASN A 247 -10.79 -3.10 -12.22
C ASN A 247 -9.31 -3.18 -11.84
N TRP A 248 -8.77 -2.10 -11.28
CA TRP A 248 -7.42 -2.10 -10.69
C TRP A 248 -7.29 -3.22 -9.67
N CYS A 249 -8.21 -3.33 -8.70
CA CYS A 249 -8.10 -4.37 -7.68
C CYS A 249 -8.15 -5.78 -8.28
N GLN A 250 -8.77 -6.00 -9.45
CA GLN A 250 -8.67 -7.31 -10.10
C GLN A 250 -7.25 -7.64 -10.57
N ASP A 251 -6.44 -6.65 -10.97
CA ASP A 251 -5.01 -6.85 -11.25
C ASP A 251 -4.32 -7.31 -9.95
N GLU A 252 -4.50 -6.58 -8.84
CA GLU A 252 -3.95 -6.95 -7.51
C GLU A 252 -4.38 -8.36 -7.07
N ASN A 253 -5.63 -8.74 -7.34
CA ASN A 253 -6.10 -10.08 -6.99
C ASN A 253 -5.34 -11.16 -7.77
N ARG A 254 -5.19 -10.98 -9.10
CA ARG A 254 -4.42 -11.89 -9.98
C ARG A 254 -2.95 -11.94 -9.58
N HIS A 255 -2.35 -10.81 -9.23
CA HIS A 255 -0.98 -10.75 -8.70
C HIS A 255 -0.88 -11.59 -7.42
N GLY A 256 -1.80 -11.41 -6.49
CA GLY A 256 -1.86 -12.19 -5.26
C GLY A 256 -2.07 -13.69 -5.51
N ASP A 257 -2.85 -14.07 -6.51
CA ASP A 257 -3.09 -15.48 -6.87
C ASP A 257 -1.81 -16.11 -7.46
N PHE A 258 -1.07 -15.36 -8.27
CA PHE A 258 0.26 -15.77 -8.71
C PHE A 258 1.23 -15.95 -7.55
N PHE A 259 1.32 -14.99 -6.61
CA PHE A 259 2.17 -15.14 -5.43
C PHE A 259 1.75 -16.31 -4.53
N SER A 260 0.46 -16.61 -4.44
CA SER A 260 -0.04 -17.81 -3.78
C SER A 260 0.53 -19.08 -4.43
N ALA A 261 0.46 -19.19 -5.77
CA ALA A 261 1.06 -20.32 -6.49
C ALA A 261 2.59 -20.40 -6.30
N LEU A 262 3.29 -19.25 -6.29
CA LEU A 262 4.73 -19.21 -5.99
C LEU A 262 5.02 -19.75 -4.59
N MET A 263 4.21 -19.43 -3.59
CA MET A 263 4.40 -19.94 -2.22
C MET A 263 4.07 -21.44 -2.11
N LYS A 264 3.02 -21.93 -2.78
CA LYS A 264 2.70 -23.36 -2.84
C LYS A 264 3.82 -24.17 -3.47
N ALA A 265 4.47 -23.64 -4.51
CA ALA A 265 5.65 -24.25 -5.12
C ALA A 265 6.91 -24.24 -4.23
N GLN A 266 6.83 -23.63 -3.04
CA GLN A 266 7.92 -23.55 -2.06
C GLN A 266 7.41 -24.00 -0.67
N PRO A 267 7.14 -25.31 -0.46
CA PRO A 267 6.50 -25.81 0.75
C PRO A 267 7.21 -25.42 2.06
N GLN A 268 8.52 -25.16 2.02
CA GLN A 268 9.31 -24.64 3.15
C GLN A 268 8.85 -23.26 3.65
N PHE A 269 8.00 -22.56 2.90
CA PHE A 269 7.38 -21.30 3.31
C PHE A 269 5.96 -21.48 3.87
N LEU A 270 5.39 -22.68 3.83
CA LEU A 270 4.02 -22.94 4.29
C LEU A 270 3.93 -24.06 5.33
N ASN A 271 4.84 -25.04 5.35
CA ASN A 271 4.58 -26.30 6.05
C ASN A 271 5.22 -26.42 7.44
N ASP A 272 6.20 -25.59 7.81
CA ASP A 272 6.93 -25.75 9.07
C ASP A 272 6.49 -24.76 10.17
N TRP A 273 6.89 -25.04 11.42
CA TRP A 273 6.60 -24.15 12.55
C TRP A 273 7.25 -22.77 12.36
N LYS A 274 8.35 -22.68 11.61
CA LYS A 274 8.98 -21.40 11.26
C LYS A 274 8.08 -20.62 10.30
N ALA A 275 7.43 -21.25 9.34
CA ALA A 275 6.49 -20.65 8.41
C ALA A 275 5.30 -20.06 9.16
N LYS A 276 4.78 -20.73 10.20
CA LYS A 276 3.77 -20.15 11.10
C LYS A 276 4.24 -18.85 11.74
N LEU A 277 5.47 -18.81 12.27
CA LEU A 277 6.04 -17.60 12.86
C LEU A 277 6.23 -16.48 11.81
N TRP A 278 6.77 -16.82 10.64
CA TRP A 278 6.98 -15.83 9.58
C TRP A 278 5.67 -15.28 9.03
N ALA A 279 4.67 -16.13 8.75
CA ALA A 279 3.36 -15.70 8.28
C ALA A 279 2.72 -14.70 9.25
N ARG A 280 2.70 -15.02 10.55
CA ARG A 280 2.20 -14.12 11.60
C ARG A 280 3.01 -12.83 11.72
N PHE A 281 4.33 -12.93 11.60
CA PHE A 281 5.22 -11.77 11.68
C PHE A 281 4.94 -10.79 10.54
N PHE A 282 4.80 -11.29 9.31
CA PHE A 282 4.49 -10.46 8.15
C PHE A 282 3.07 -9.89 8.21
N CYS A 283 2.07 -10.69 8.64
CA CYS A 283 0.72 -10.19 8.89
C CYS A 283 0.76 -9.01 9.88
N LEU A 284 1.41 -9.19 11.03
CA LEU A 284 1.48 -8.15 12.06
C LEU A 284 2.20 -6.90 11.54
N SER A 285 3.33 -7.09 10.86
CA SER A 285 4.13 -6.00 10.33
C SER A 285 3.34 -5.16 9.33
N VAL A 286 2.61 -5.81 8.41
CA VAL A 286 1.79 -5.12 7.41
C VAL A 286 0.60 -4.41 8.05
N TYR A 287 -0.13 -5.08 8.95
CA TYR A 287 -1.32 -4.50 9.59
C TYR A 287 -0.97 -3.31 10.49
N VAL A 288 0.08 -3.43 11.31
CA VAL A 288 0.54 -2.32 12.16
C VAL A 288 1.06 -1.16 11.32
N THR A 289 1.85 -1.44 10.28
CA THR A 289 2.38 -0.39 9.40
C THR A 289 1.24 0.38 8.73
N MET A 290 0.22 -0.33 8.21
CA MET A 290 -0.96 0.30 7.62
C MET A 290 -1.71 1.13 8.67
N TYR A 291 -2.10 0.54 9.79
CA TYR A 291 -2.91 1.19 10.83
C TYR A 291 -2.24 2.47 11.38
N LEU A 292 -0.93 2.40 11.67
CA LEU A 292 -0.19 3.57 12.15
C LEU A 292 -0.03 4.65 11.07
N ASN A 293 0.21 4.25 9.83
CA ASN A 293 0.38 5.17 8.71
C ASN A 293 -0.92 5.89 8.35
N ASP A 294 -2.04 5.20 8.43
CA ASP A 294 -3.35 5.71 8.05
C ASP A 294 -3.95 6.57 9.16
N CYS A 295 -3.77 6.20 10.44
CA CYS A 295 -4.13 7.07 11.56
C CYS A 295 -3.42 8.44 11.51
N GLN A 296 -2.15 8.48 11.07
CA GLN A 296 -1.42 9.74 10.83
C GLN A 296 -1.97 10.57 9.65
N ARG A 297 -2.85 9.99 8.82
CA ARG A 297 -3.44 10.59 7.62
C ARG A 297 -4.96 10.55 7.65
N THR A 298 -5.51 10.65 8.85
CA THR A 298 -6.97 10.57 9.07
C THR A 298 -7.74 11.56 8.19
N ASP A 299 -7.20 12.77 7.98
CA ASP A 299 -7.80 13.79 7.12
C ASP A 299 -8.07 13.31 5.68
N PHE A 300 -7.28 12.36 5.14
CA PHE A 300 -7.55 11.78 3.81
C PHE A 300 -8.85 10.97 3.83
N TYR A 301 -8.96 10.04 4.79
CA TYR A 301 -10.10 9.12 4.89
C TYR A 301 -11.37 9.87 5.27
N GLU A 302 -11.28 10.81 6.22
CA GLU A 302 -12.41 11.68 6.58
C GLU A 302 -12.84 12.56 5.40
N GLY A 303 -11.88 13.05 4.60
CA GLY A 303 -12.14 13.82 3.39
C GLY A 303 -12.93 13.05 2.31
N ILE A 304 -12.86 11.71 2.32
CA ILE A 304 -13.67 10.83 1.46
C ILE A 304 -14.81 10.15 2.24
N GLY A 305 -15.18 10.67 3.41
CA GLY A 305 -16.34 10.22 4.18
C GLY A 305 -16.17 8.88 4.90
N LEU A 306 -14.93 8.47 5.16
CA LEU A 306 -14.60 7.24 5.88
C LEU A 306 -14.11 7.55 7.31
N ASN A 307 -14.44 6.68 8.25
CA ASN A 307 -13.71 6.61 9.52
C ASN A 307 -12.44 5.77 9.33
N THR A 308 -11.27 6.36 9.55
CA THR A 308 -9.96 5.72 9.33
C THR A 308 -9.83 4.37 10.06
N LYS A 309 -10.19 4.32 11.35
CA LYS A 309 -9.98 3.12 12.17
C LYS A 309 -10.95 2.00 11.81
N GLU A 310 -12.20 2.33 11.48
CA GLU A 310 -13.18 1.35 11.00
C GLU A 310 -12.78 0.80 9.63
N PHE A 311 -12.34 1.67 8.72
CA PHE A 311 -11.81 1.29 7.41
C PHE A 311 -10.61 0.35 7.56
N ASP A 312 -9.61 0.72 8.36
CA ASP A 312 -8.40 -0.08 8.53
C ASP A 312 -8.70 -1.44 9.15
N MET A 313 -9.56 -1.49 10.17
CA MET A 313 -9.94 -2.77 10.79
C MET A 313 -10.70 -3.67 9.82
N HIS A 314 -11.59 -3.11 8.98
CA HIS A 314 -12.25 -3.88 7.94
C HIS A 314 -11.24 -4.49 6.96
N VAL A 315 -10.31 -3.66 6.46
CA VAL A 315 -9.25 -4.10 5.53
C VAL A 315 -8.37 -5.18 6.17
N ILE A 316 -7.97 -5.01 7.44
CA ILE A 316 -7.15 -5.99 8.17
C ILE A 316 -7.88 -7.32 8.29
N ILE A 317 -9.15 -7.31 8.71
CA ILE A 317 -9.96 -8.52 8.88
C ILE A 317 -10.09 -9.29 7.57
N GLU A 318 -10.47 -8.61 6.49
CA GLU A 318 -10.67 -9.25 5.18
C GLU A 318 -9.36 -9.74 4.56
N THR A 319 -8.27 -8.99 4.74
CA THR A 319 -6.93 -9.43 4.33
C THR A 319 -6.51 -10.67 5.11
N ASN A 320 -6.73 -10.70 6.43
CA ASN A 320 -6.38 -11.83 7.29
C ASN A 320 -7.19 -13.09 6.95
N ARG A 321 -8.48 -12.94 6.64
CA ARG A 321 -9.34 -14.05 6.16
C ARG A 321 -8.84 -14.62 4.82
N THR A 322 -8.37 -13.74 3.93
CA THR A 322 -7.82 -14.14 2.64
C THR A 322 -6.50 -14.88 2.81
N THR A 323 -5.59 -14.35 3.63
CA THR A 323 -4.26 -14.94 3.84
C THR A 323 -4.32 -16.26 4.61
N ALA A 324 -5.33 -16.45 5.47
CA ALA A 324 -5.58 -17.73 6.16
C ALA A 324 -5.79 -18.91 5.21
N ARG A 325 -6.19 -18.65 3.95
CA ARG A 325 -6.34 -19.69 2.93
C ARG A 325 -5.03 -20.29 2.45
N ILE A 326 -3.88 -19.66 2.76
CA ILE A 326 -2.55 -20.11 2.32
C ILE A 326 -1.61 -20.23 3.50
N PHE A 327 -1.58 -19.22 4.36
CA PHE A 327 -0.69 -19.21 5.51
C PHE A 327 -1.08 -20.28 6.53
N PRO A 328 -0.09 -20.99 7.12
CA PRO A 328 -0.35 -22.06 8.08
C PRO A 328 -0.86 -21.55 9.44
N ALA A 329 -0.71 -20.25 9.71
CA ALA A 329 -1.28 -19.59 10.87
C ALA A 329 -1.39 -18.10 10.60
N VAL A 330 -2.45 -17.48 11.12
CA VAL A 330 -2.68 -16.03 11.06
C VAL A 330 -2.94 -15.46 12.46
N LEU A 331 -2.99 -14.14 12.55
CA LEU A 331 -3.31 -13.45 13.80
C LEU A 331 -4.82 -13.53 14.05
N ASP A 332 -5.23 -13.60 15.32
CA ASP A 332 -6.62 -13.43 15.73
C ASP A 332 -6.99 -11.93 15.74
N VAL A 333 -7.19 -11.38 14.53
CA VAL A 333 -7.44 -9.94 14.32
C VAL A 333 -8.85 -9.50 14.67
N GLU A 334 -9.79 -10.44 14.77
CA GLU A 334 -11.18 -10.18 15.16
C GLU A 334 -11.33 -10.10 16.70
N ASN A 335 -10.33 -10.56 17.45
CA ASN A 335 -10.26 -10.36 18.88
C ASN A 335 -10.26 -8.86 19.23
N PRO A 336 -11.18 -8.37 20.08
CA PRO A 336 -11.20 -6.97 20.49
C PRO A 336 -9.87 -6.49 21.11
N GLU A 337 -9.11 -7.40 21.70
CA GLU A 337 -7.78 -7.11 22.24
C GLU A 337 -6.79 -6.69 21.15
N PHE A 338 -6.88 -7.26 19.95
CA PHE A 338 -6.01 -6.92 18.83
C PHE A 338 -6.16 -5.44 18.45
N LYS A 339 -7.41 -4.99 18.24
CA LYS A 339 -7.72 -3.59 17.96
C LYS A 339 -7.28 -2.67 19.11
N ARG A 340 -7.53 -3.08 20.37
CA ARG A 340 -7.13 -2.30 21.55
C ARG A 340 -5.62 -2.08 21.58
N ARG A 341 -4.82 -3.08 21.22
CA ARG A 341 -3.36 -2.95 21.12
C ARG A 341 -2.93 -2.04 19.99
N LEU A 342 -3.55 -2.17 18.80
CA LEU A 342 -3.29 -1.24 17.69
C LEU A 342 -3.56 0.22 18.08
N ASP A 343 -4.68 0.48 18.76
CA ASP A 343 -5.02 1.82 19.26
C ASP A 343 -3.96 2.35 20.24
N ARG A 344 -3.45 1.52 21.15
CA ARG A 344 -2.33 1.89 22.03
C ARG A 344 -1.05 2.18 21.27
N MET A 345 -0.74 1.39 20.23
CA MET A 345 0.42 1.63 19.38
C MET A 345 0.32 2.99 18.69
N VAL A 346 -0.88 3.41 18.26
CA VAL A 346 -1.13 4.76 17.71
C VAL A 346 -0.77 5.83 18.74
N GLU A 347 -1.33 5.75 19.96
CA GLU A 347 -1.05 6.72 21.03
C GLU A 347 0.45 6.81 21.37
N ILE A 348 1.13 5.67 21.41
CA ILE A 348 2.58 5.63 21.68
C ILE A 348 3.36 6.26 20.53
N ASN A 349 2.99 5.93 19.29
CA ASN A 349 3.64 6.45 18.09
C ASN A 349 3.47 7.98 17.97
N GLU A 350 2.29 8.51 18.29
CA GLU A 350 2.04 9.96 18.37
C GLU A 350 2.96 10.63 19.39
N LYS A 351 3.15 10.03 20.57
CA LYS A 351 4.10 10.54 21.58
C LYS A 351 5.55 10.51 21.06
N ILE A 352 5.96 9.45 20.35
CA ILE A 352 7.30 9.34 19.75
C ILE A 352 7.52 10.46 18.71
N LEU A 353 6.51 10.73 17.89
CA LEU A 353 6.54 11.81 16.91
C LEU A 353 6.60 13.18 17.59
N ALA A 354 5.77 13.43 18.60
CA ALA A 354 5.75 14.68 19.36
C ALA A 354 7.12 15.00 19.98
N VAL A 355 7.82 14.00 20.55
CA VAL A 355 9.20 14.17 21.04
C VAL A 355 10.18 14.52 19.91
N GLY A 356 9.91 14.07 18.68
CA GLY A 356 10.70 14.43 17.51
C GLY A 356 10.64 15.90 17.14
N GLU A 357 9.48 16.53 17.35
CA GLU A 357 9.18 17.90 16.97
C GLU A 357 9.50 18.93 18.07
N THR A 358 10.00 18.50 19.24
CA THR A 358 10.47 19.44 20.28
C THR A 358 11.77 20.15 19.87
N ASP A 359 12.13 21.25 20.54
CA ASP A 359 13.42 21.94 20.34
C ASP A 359 14.58 21.34 21.19
N ASP A 360 14.36 20.17 21.81
CA ASP A 360 15.36 19.51 22.64
C ASP A 360 16.60 19.12 21.81
N ILE A 361 17.78 19.11 22.45
CA ILE A 361 18.99 18.56 21.82
C ILE A 361 18.83 17.05 21.52
N PRO A 362 19.49 16.51 20.48
CA PRO A 362 19.27 15.13 20.02
C PRO A 362 19.41 14.05 21.11
N VAL A 363 20.35 14.23 22.05
CA VAL A 363 20.57 13.30 23.16
C VAL A 363 19.33 13.24 24.07
N ILE A 364 18.75 14.40 24.41
CA ILE A 364 17.56 14.48 25.25
C ILE A 364 16.35 13.88 24.51
N LYS A 365 16.18 14.16 23.21
CA LYS A 365 15.14 13.52 22.38
C LYS A 365 15.25 12.00 22.42
N ASN A 366 16.45 11.46 22.26
CA ASN A 366 16.68 10.02 22.29
C ASN A 366 16.35 9.42 23.67
N LEU A 367 16.78 10.06 24.77
CA LEU A 367 16.43 9.61 26.13
C LEU A 367 14.91 9.62 26.37
N LYS A 368 14.19 10.63 25.89
CA LYS A 368 12.71 10.69 25.96
C LYS A 368 12.04 9.62 25.09
N ARG A 369 12.64 9.26 23.96
CA ARG A 369 12.11 8.24 23.03
C ARG A 369 12.30 6.80 23.50
N ILE A 370 13.38 6.49 24.19
CA ILE A 370 13.68 5.12 24.65
C ILE A 370 12.49 4.45 25.36
N PRO A 371 11.87 5.03 26.41
CA PRO A 371 10.75 4.39 27.10
C PRO A 371 9.51 4.22 26.22
N LEU A 372 9.27 5.16 25.30
CA LEU A 372 8.16 5.08 24.34
C LEU A 372 8.39 3.98 23.30
N ILE A 373 9.60 3.87 22.76
CA ILE A 373 9.99 2.80 21.83
C ILE A 373 9.89 1.45 22.54
N ALA A 374 10.36 1.34 23.78
CA ALA A 374 10.23 0.12 24.58
C ALA A 374 8.75 -0.27 24.80
N SER A 375 7.88 0.71 25.03
CA SER A 375 6.43 0.49 25.15
C SER A 375 5.81 0.02 23.83
N LEU A 376 6.21 0.62 22.70
CA LEU A 376 5.74 0.20 21.37
C LEU A 376 6.17 -1.23 21.05
N VAL A 377 7.45 -1.56 21.32
CA VAL A 377 7.99 -2.92 21.16
C VAL A 377 7.25 -3.90 22.07
N SER A 378 6.93 -3.51 23.30
CA SER A 378 6.16 -4.34 24.22
C SER A 378 4.76 -4.65 23.66
N GLU A 379 4.04 -3.67 23.13
CA GLU A 379 2.74 -3.90 22.50
C GLU A 379 2.85 -4.77 21.25
N LEU A 380 3.90 -4.58 20.42
CA LEU A 380 4.16 -5.42 19.24
C LEU A 380 4.39 -6.88 19.63
N VAL A 381 5.25 -7.12 20.62
CA VAL A 381 5.55 -8.48 21.12
C VAL A 381 4.29 -9.09 21.74
N ALA A 382 3.56 -8.34 22.56
CA ALA A 382 2.34 -8.85 23.18
C ALA A 382 1.25 -9.19 22.15
N THR A 383 1.11 -8.37 21.09
CA THR A 383 0.20 -8.66 19.98
C THR A 383 0.66 -9.90 19.20
N TYR A 384 1.95 -10.00 18.90
CA TYR A 384 2.52 -11.15 18.20
C TYR A 384 2.32 -12.45 18.98
N LEU A 385 2.42 -12.41 20.32
CA LEU A 385 2.27 -13.57 21.19
C LEU A 385 0.81 -13.95 21.51
N MET A 386 -0.18 -13.21 21.01
CA MET A 386 -1.59 -13.62 21.11
C MET A 386 -1.79 -15.01 20.49
N PRO A 387 -2.73 -15.83 21.00
CA PRO A 387 -3.05 -17.12 20.41
C PRO A 387 -3.35 -16.98 18.91
N PRO A 388 -2.62 -17.67 18.02
CA PRO A 388 -2.89 -17.61 16.60
C PRO A 388 -4.14 -18.40 16.23
N ILE A 389 -4.68 -18.10 15.06
CA ILE A 389 -5.64 -18.97 14.38
C ILE A 389 -4.84 -19.89 13.45
N GLU A 390 -4.92 -21.19 13.69
CA GLU A 390 -4.34 -22.20 12.82
C GLU A 390 -5.11 -22.24 11.50
N SER A 391 -4.39 -22.29 10.39
CA SER A 391 -4.96 -22.19 9.06
C SER A 391 -4.07 -22.90 8.04
N GLY A 392 -4.32 -22.75 6.74
CA GLY A 392 -3.46 -23.34 5.72
C GLY A 392 -4.14 -23.52 4.37
N SER A 393 -3.34 -23.88 3.37
CA SER A 393 -3.81 -24.22 2.03
C SER A 393 -4.85 -25.34 2.09
N VAL A 394 -6.11 -25.01 1.80
CA VAL A 394 -7.22 -25.98 1.70
C VAL A 394 -6.96 -27.06 0.65
N ASP A 395 -6.06 -26.79 -0.30
CA ASP A 395 -5.66 -27.74 -1.36
C ASP A 395 -4.71 -28.85 -0.85
N LEU A 396 -4.13 -28.72 0.35
CA LEU A 396 -3.16 -29.68 0.90
C LEU A 396 -3.74 -30.58 2.00
N ALA A 397 -4.98 -30.33 2.43
CA ALA A 397 -5.69 -31.21 3.36
C ALA A 397 -6.46 -32.27 2.56
N GLU A 398 -6.33 -33.55 2.91
CA GLU A 398 -7.33 -34.56 2.52
C GLU A 398 -8.66 -34.17 3.19
N PHE A 399 -9.52 -33.45 2.47
CA PHE A 399 -10.76 -32.92 3.01
C PHE A 399 -11.90 -33.93 2.81
N GLU A 400 -12.36 -34.58 3.89
CA GLU A 400 -13.73 -35.12 3.96
C GLU A 400 -14.68 -33.98 4.33
N GLN A 401 -15.50 -33.56 3.37
CA GLN A 401 -16.38 -32.40 3.50
C GLN A 401 -17.70 -32.78 4.17
N GLN A 402 -17.84 -32.55 5.48
CA GLN A 402 -19.17 -32.44 6.11
C GLN A 402 -19.67 -31.00 5.99
N LEU A 403 -20.42 -30.75 4.92
CA LEU A 403 -21.25 -29.55 4.77
C LEU A 403 -22.42 -29.63 5.76
N VAL A 404 -22.46 -28.72 6.72
CA VAL A 404 -23.67 -28.45 7.51
C VAL A 404 -24.18 -27.09 7.06
N TYR A 405 -25.36 -27.11 6.42
CA TYR A 405 -26.09 -25.92 5.96
C TYR A 405 -26.64 -25.09 7.12
#